data_AF-A0A3E3DX76-F1
#
_entry.id   AF-A0A3E3DX76-F1
#
_cell.length_a   1.000
_cell.length_b   1.000
_cell.length_c   1.000
_cell.angle_alpha   90.00
_cell.angle_beta   90.00
_cell.angle_gamma   90.00
#
_symmetry.space_group_name_H-M   'P 1'
#
loop_
_entity.id
_entity.type
_entity.pdbx_description
1 polymer ?
#
loop_
_entity_poly.entity_id
_entity_poly.type
_entity_poly.pdbx_seq_one_letter_code
_entity_poly.pdbx_strand_id
1 'polypeptide(L)'
;MKDMFKKAMSDFAQGMKEGVKESFTATEKPTENYMNAGDLTVDIDNKKFKFIYPNKWYNYEDLINYELMEGKTKIKSKSKKGIISTVGRATAGFMVAGPVGSVVGAGTGKKKGKSVSKTNLILRISINDEKNPSQKIKCKNEKRASDIMSLLDLILNNQNVQEQEEPNNPMEQIKQLKELFDIGAITQEEFDTKKKELLGL
;
A
#
# COMPACT_ATOMS: atom_id res chain seq x y z
N MET A 1 18.06 60.41 -10.90
CA MET A 1 18.24 58.98 -11.25
C MET A 1 18.44 58.08 -10.03
N LYS A 2 19.37 58.38 -9.11
CA LYS A 2 19.61 57.55 -7.90
C LYS A 2 18.40 57.44 -6.96
N ASP A 3 17.63 58.52 -6.80
CA ASP A 3 16.48 58.51 -5.87
C ASP A 3 15.27 57.74 -6.41
N MET A 4 15.04 57.76 -7.73
CA MET A 4 14.01 56.92 -8.35
C MET A 4 14.34 55.43 -8.23
N PHE A 5 15.62 55.07 -8.38
CA PHE A 5 16.06 53.68 -8.22
C PHE A 5 15.90 53.20 -6.77
N LYS A 6 16.23 54.06 -5.79
CA LYS A 6 16.07 53.74 -4.37
C LYS A 6 14.60 53.56 -3.98
N LYS A 7 13.71 54.39 -4.55
CA LYS A 7 12.26 54.24 -4.36
C LYS A 7 11.72 52.96 -5.01
N ALA A 8 12.13 52.64 -6.23
CA ALA A 8 11.74 51.40 -6.90
C ALA A 8 12.18 50.14 -6.13
N MET A 9 13.38 50.14 -5.55
CA MET A 9 13.88 49.04 -4.73
C MET A 9 13.14 48.91 -3.40
N SER A 10 12.71 50.04 -2.81
CA SER A 10 11.88 50.06 -1.60
C SER A 10 10.48 49.52 -1.87
N ASP A 11 9.84 49.98 -2.95
CA ASP A 11 8.50 49.57 -3.35
C ASP A 11 8.49 48.07 -3.73
N PHE A 12 9.56 47.57 -4.36
CA PHE A 12 9.76 46.14 -4.63
C PHE A 12 9.98 45.29 -3.36
N ALA A 13 10.77 45.78 -2.40
CA ALA A 13 10.98 45.09 -1.12
C ALA A 13 9.70 45.06 -0.27
N GLN A 14 8.86 46.10 -0.34
CA GLN A 14 7.55 46.16 0.29
C GLN A 14 6.59 45.13 -0.34
N GLY A 15 6.53 45.07 -1.68
CA GLY A 15 5.72 44.09 -2.41
C GLY A 15 6.14 42.64 -2.14
N MET A 16 7.43 42.35 -1.94
CA MET A 16 7.87 41.03 -1.48
C MET A 16 7.42 40.71 -0.06
N LYS A 17 7.43 41.67 0.87
CA LYS A 17 6.97 41.45 2.25
C LYS A 17 5.47 41.22 2.34
N GLU A 18 4.70 41.88 1.48
CA GLU A 18 3.24 41.74 1.41
C GLU A 18 2.83 40.45 0.68
N GLY A 19 3.47 40.12 -0.44
CA GLY A 19 3.23 38.86 -1.17
C GLY A 19 3.63 37.60 -0.39
N VAL A 20 4.59 37.68 0.53
CA VAL A 20 4.97 36.57 1.43
C VAL A 20 3.95 36.38 2.56
N LYS A 21 3.16 37.40 2.94
CA LYS A 21 2.09 37.26 3.93
C LYS A 21 0.84 36.59 3.35
N GLU A 22 0.60 36.71 2.05
CA GLU A 22 -0.62 36.18 1.41
C GLU A 22 -0.50 34.71 0.92
N SER A 23 0.66 34.05 1.06
CA SER A 23 0.81 32.63 0.69
C SER A 23 1.24 31.72 1.86
N PHE A 24 1.10 32.17 3.10
CA PHE A 24 1.33 31.35 4.28
C PHE A 24 0.05 31.27 5.12
N THR A 25 -0.92 30.50 4.64
CA THR A 25 -1.82 29.83 5.57
C THR A 25 -0.94 28.90 6.39
N ALA A 26 -0.78 29.18 7.68
CA ALA A 26 -0.11 28.28 8.60
C ALA A 26 -0.78 26.92 8.50
N THR A 27 -0.14 25.98 7.80
CA THR A 27 -0.56 24.58 7.79
C THR A 27 -0.48 24.14 9.24
N GLU A 28 -1.63 23.75 9.81
CA GLU A 28 -1.70 23.12 11.11
C GLU A 28 -0.59 22.07 11.17
N LYS A 29 0.26 22.13 12.20
CA LYS A 29 1.38 21.18 12.35
C LYS A 29 0.78 19.78 12.26
N PRO A 30 1.11 18.98 11.25
CA PRO A 30 0.58 17.64 11.20
C PRO A 30 1.22 16.91 12.37
N THR A 31 0.39 16.29 13.20
CA THR A 31 0.82 15.30 14.17
C THR A 31 1.28 14.09 13.38
N GLU A 32 2.48 14.15 12.78
CA GLU A 32 2.86 13.20 11.73
C GLU A 32 3.28 11.85 12.32
N ASN A 33 2.35 10.90 12.40
CA ASN A 33 2.68 9.52 12.73
C ASN A 33 3.30 8.81 11.52
N TYR A 34 4.59 9.10 11.27
CA TYR A 34 5.36 8.45 10.22
C TYR A 34 6.12 7.22 10.71
N MET A 35 6.07 6.15 9.92
CA MET A 35 6.98 5.00 10.02
C MET A 35 7.97 4.99 8.87
N ASN A 36 9.26 4.76 9.17
CA ASN A 36 10.34 4.76 8.19
C ASN A 36 11.14 3.45 8.24
N ALA A 37 11.28 2.79 7.10
CA ALA A 37 12.13 1.61 6.91
C ALA A 37 13.22 1.84 5.85
N GLY A 38 13.82 3.03 5.87
CA GLY A 38 14.84 3.46 4.90
C GLY A 38 14.22 3.78 3.55
N ASP A 39 14.00 2.76 2.72
CA ASP A 39 13.53 2.95 1.33
C ASP A 39 12.02 3.15 1.20
N LEU A 40 11.28 3.00 2.31
CA LEU A 40 9.83 3.12 2.42
C LEU A 40 9.49 4.01 3.62
N THR A 41 8.66 5.02 3.38
CA THR A 41 8.04 5.86 4.41
C THR A 41 6.53 5.65 4.35
N VAL A 42 5.89 5.53 5.50
CA VAL A 42 4.45 5.32 5.65
C VAL A 42 3.89 6.42 6.54
N ASP A 43 2.88 7.09 6.03
CA ASP A 43 2.04 8.07 6.73
C ASP A 43 0.76 7.36 7.16
N ILE A 44 0.66 7.10 8.46
CA ILE A 44 -0.46 6.33 9.01
C ILE A 44 -1.73 7.16 8.98
N ASP A 45 -1.64 8.44 9.34
CA ASP A 45 -2.79 9.30 9.52
C ASP A 45 -3.45 9.61 8.17
N ASN A 46 -2.64 9.89 7.15
CA ASN A 46 -3.13 10.18 5.81
C ASN A 46 -3.29 8.94 4.92
N LYS A 47 -3.06 7.72 5.45
CA LYS A 47 -3.08 6.43 4.72
C LYS A 47 -2.28 6.49 3.40
N LYS A 48 -1.07 7.03 3.47
CA LYS A 48 -0.17 7.21 2.31
C LYS A 48 1.17 6.55 2.55
N PHE A 49 1.85 6.18 1.47
CA PHE A 49 3.23 5.70 1.54
C PHE A 49 4.04 6.24 0.38
N LYS A 50 5.37 6.28 0.53
CA LYS A 50 6.28 6.68 -0.55
C LYS A 50 7.56 5.87 -0.51
N PHE A 51 8.20 5.78 -1.67
CA PHE A 51 9.58 5.32 -1.79
C PHE A 51 10.53 6.50 -1.86
N ILE A 52 11.83 6.27 -1.61
CA ILE A 52 12.84 7.30 -1.87
C ILE A 52 12.87 7.65 -3.37
N TYR A 53 12.71 6.66 -4.25
CA TYR A 53 12.73 6.84 -5.71
C TYR A 53 11.67 5.99 -6.42
N PRO A 54 10.75 6.59 -7.20
CA PRO A 54 10.52 8.03 -7.27
C PRO A 54 9.98 8.56 -5.92
N ASN A 55 10.38 9.78 -5.53
CA ASN A 55 9.87 10.45 -4.34
C ASN A 55 8.43 10.94 -4.59
N LYS A 56 7.49 9.99 -4.63
CA LYS A 56 6.07 10.18 -4.92
C LYS A 56 5.26 9.49 -3.83
N TRP A 57 4.24 10.19 -3.34
CA TRP A 57 3.25 9.62 -2.43
C TRP A 57 2.20 8.81 -3.21
N TYR A 58 1.89 7.65 -2.67
CA TYR A 58 0.85 6.72 -3.11
C TYR A 58 -0.17 6.57 -1.99
N ASN A 59 -1.44 6.37 -2.34
CA ASN A 59 -2.45 5.98 -1.37
C ASN A 59 -2.24 4.51 -1.02
N TYR A 60 -2.66 4.09 0.18
CA TYR A 60 -2.57 2.67 0.57
C TYR A 60 -3.14 1.76 -0.51
N GLU A 61 -4.29 2.09 -1.09
CA GLU A 61 -4.98 1.32 -2.12
C GLU A 61 -4.17 1.03 -3.39
N ASP A 62 -3.16 1.86 -3.69
CA ASP A 62 -2.29 1.70 -4.85
C ASP A 62 -1.32 0.51 -4.67
N LEU A 63 -1.10 0.03 -3.44
CA LEU A 63 -0.29 -1.16 -3.20
C LEU A 63 -1.04 -2.43 -3.62
N ILE A 64 -0.53 -3.13 -4.63
CA ILE A 64 -1.15 -4.35 -5.18
C ILE A 64 -0.61 -5.60 -4.48
N ASN A 65 0.71 -5.76 -4.46
CA ASN A 65 1.37 -6.91 -3.85
C ASN A 65 2.87 -6.64 -3.60
N TYR A 66 3.51 -7.57 -2.89
CA TYR A 66 4.96 -7.64 -2.81
C TYR A 66 5.50 -9.09 -2.82
N GLU A 67 6.75 -9.24 -3.25
CA GLU A 67 7.48 -10.51 -3.33
C GLU A 67 8.91 -10.33 -2.82
N LEU A 68 9.32 -11.12 -1.82
CA LEU A 68 10.70 -11.24 -1.39
C LEU A 68 11.39 -12.33 -2.22
N MET A 69 12.50 -11.98 -2.86
CA MET A 69 13.29 -12.87 -3.71
C MET A 69 14.73 -12.99 -3.19
N GLU A 70 15.33 -14.17 -3.31
CA GLU A 70 16.78 -14.39 -3.17
C GLU A 70 17.33 -14.86 -4.52
N GLY A 71 18.12 -13.99 -5.16
CA GLY A 71 18.57 -14.22 -6.54
C GLY A 71 17.39 -14.29 -7.51
N LYS A 72 17.13 -15.48 -8.07
CA LYS A 72 16.01 -15.74 -8.99
C LYS A 72 14.81 -16.43 -8.31
N THR A 73 14.96 -16.83 -7.05
CA THR A 73 13.95 -17.64 -6.34
C THR A 73 13.05 -16.74 -5.51
N LYS A 74 11.73 -16.93 -5.59
CA LYS A 74 10.76 -16.27 -4.70
C LYS A 74 10.73 -17.00 -3.35
N ILE A 75 10.85 -16.26 -2.26
CA ILE A 75 10.86 -16.79 -0.88
C ILE A 75 9.53 -16.54 -0.18
N LYS A 76 8.98 -15.32 -0.31
CA LYS A 76 7.71 -14.93 0.32
C LYS A 76 6.95 -13.96 -0.59
N SER A 77 5.62 -13.96 -0.51
CA SER A 77 4.79 -13.01 -1.24
C SER A 77 3.46 -12.79 -0.55
N LYS A 78 2.93 -11.57 -0.66
CA LYS A 78 1.57 -11.23 -0.20
C LYS A 78 0.92 -10.27 -1.16
N SER A 79 -0.39 -10.40 -1.35
CA SER A 79 -1.19 -9.58 -2.26
C SER A 79 -2.37 -8.96 -1.54
N LYS A 80 -2.89 -7.85 -2.07
CA LYS A 80 -4.15 -7.23 -1.67
C LYS A 80 -5.27 -8.28 -1.67
N LYS A 81 -6.05 -8.29 -0.58
CA LYS A 81 -7.20 -9.19 -0.41
C LYS A 81 -8.20 -8.97 -1.55
N GLY A 82 -8.73 -10.05 -2.12
CA GLY A 82 -9.66 -10.00 -3.26
C GLY A 82 -9.00 -9.96 -4.65
N ILE A 83 -7.69 -9.68 -4.75
CA ILE A 83 -6.94 -9.89 -5.99
C ILE A 83 -6.55 -11.37 -6.07
N ILE A 84 -7.26 -12.15 -6.89
CA ILE A 84 -6.80 -13.46 -7.35
C ILE A 84 -5.56 -13.21 -8.21
N SER A 85 -4.37 -13.49 -7.69
CA SER A 85 -3.18 -13.50 -8.53
C SER A 85 -3.31 -14.66 -9.52
N THR A 86 -3.62 -14.36 -10.78
CA THR A 86 -3.67 -15.34 -11.89
C THR A 86 -2.31 -15.97 -12.17
N VAL A 87 -1.25 -15.51 -11.49
CA VAL A 87 0.09 -16.12 -11.38
C VAL A 87 0.09 -17.29 -10.37
N GLY A 88 -1.07 -17.72 -9.87
CA GLY A 88 -1.24 -18.84 -8.93
C GLY A 88 -1.47 -20.22 -9.57
N ARG A 89 -1.54 -20.33 -10.91
CA ARG A 89 -1.78 -21.62 -11.61
C ARG A 89 -1.06 -21.71 -12.96
N ALA A 90 0.24 -22.00 -12.97
CA ALA A 90 1.01 -22.51 -14.11
C ALA A 90 2.49 -22.54 -13.68
N THR A 91 3.25 -23.62 -13.62
CA THR A 91 3.25 -24.95 -14.24
C THR A 91 4.24 -25.79 -13.41
N ALA A 92 3.90 -27.05 -13.11
CA ALA A 92 4.78 -28.08 -12.52
C ALA A 92 5.76 -27.61 -11.41
N GLY A 93 5.27 -27.53 -10.16
CA GLY A 93 6.14 -27.63 -8.97
C GLY A 93 5.93 -26.62 -7.83
N PHE A 94 5.15 -25.55 -8.01
CA PHE A 94 4.98 -24.53 -6.96
C PHE A 94 3.50 -24.23 -6.74
N MET A 95 2.92 -24.77 -5.67
CA MET A 95 1.54 -24.49 -5.26
C MET A 95 1.55 -23.20 -4.41
N VAL A 96 0.88 -22.15 -4.89
CA VAL A 96 0.62 -20.91 -4.15
C VAL A 96 -0.81 -20.99 -3.62
N ALA A 97 -0.99 -21.14 -2.32
CA ALA A 97 -2.30 -21.24 -1.68
C ALA A 97 -2.69 -19.92 -0.99
N GLY A 98 -3.55 -19.14 -1.64
CA GLY A 98 -4.44 -18.18 -0.97
C GLY A 98 -3.86 -16.84 -0.46
N PRO A 99 -4.73 -15.94 0.05
CA PRO A 99 -4.41 -14.55 0.40
C PRO A 99 -3.49 -14.39 1.63
N VAL A 100 -3.25 -15.45 2.38
CA VAL A 100 -2.29 -15.52 3.50
C VAL A 100 -1.16 -16.46 3.08
N GLY A 101 -0.43 -16.06 2.03
CA GLY A 101 0.47 -16.93 1.28
C GLY A 101 1.75 -17.31 2.04
N SER A 102 1.80 -18.55 2.52
CA SER A 102 3.03 -19.27 2.83
C SER A 102 3.34 -20.25 1.69
N VAL A 103 4.58 -20.25 1.19
CA VAL A 103 5.10 -21.32 0.32
C VAL A 103 6.57 -21.57 0.66
N VAL A 104 6.85 -22.76 1.20
CA VAL A 104 8.17 -23.38 1.25
C VAL A 104 8.30 -24.25 -0.01
N GLY A 105 9.20 -23.88 -0.91
CA GLY A 105 9.48 -24.65 -2.12
C GLY A 105 10.59 -25.69 -1.89
N ALA A 106 10.33 -26.93 -2.34
CA ALA A 106 11.14 -28.14 -2.19
C ALA A 106 12.49 -28.10 -2.94
N GLY A 107 13.41 -27.24 -2.50
CA GLY A 107 14.75 -27.08 -3.11
C GLY A 107 15.88 -26.83 -2.11
N THR A 108 15.65 -26.90 -0.81
CA THR A 108 16.70 -26.81 0.22
C THR A 108 17.42 -28.15 0.38
N GLY A 109 18.03 -28.62 -0.72
CA GLY A 109 19.10 -29.61 -0.65
C GLY A 109 20.20 -29.06 0.26
N LYS A 110 20.40 -29.71 1.41
CA LYS A 110 21.48 -29.45 2.38
C LYS A 110 22.78 -29.08 1.67
N LYS A 111 23.21 -27.83 1.77
CA LYS A 111 24.64 -27.48 1.65
C LYS A 111 25.13 -26.99 2.99
N LYS A 112 25.66 -27.93 3.78
CA LYS A 112 26.61 -27.63 4.84
C LYS A 112 27.84 -27.01 4.18
N GLY A 113 28.22 -25.80 4.58
CA GLY A 113 29.57 -25.28 4.33
C GLY A 113 29.67 -23.83 3.89
N LYS A 114 30.28 -23.04 4.77
CA LYS A 114 31.10 -21.85 4.51
C LYS A 114 30.38 -20.51 4.20
N SER A 115 30.52 -19.63 5.19
CA SER A 115 31.06 -18.26 5.07
C SER A 115 30.31 -17.25 4.19
N VAL A 116 29.73 -16.24 4.85
CA VAL A 116 29.41 -14.88 4.38
C VAL A 116 29.19 -14.78 2.86
N SER A 117 28.05 -15.29 2.40
CA SER A 117 27.63 -15.15 1.00
C SER A 117 26.64 -13.99 0.91
N LYS A 118 26.98 -12.96 0.12
CA LYS A 118 26.16 -11.76 -0.16
C LYS A 118 24.72 -12.19 -0.51
N THR A 119 23.82 -12.13 0.47
CA THR A 119 22.41 -12.50 0.30
C THR A 119 21.77 -11.46 -0.61
N ASN A 120 21.53 -11.79 -1.88
CA ASN A 120 20.88 -10.91 -2.84
C ASN A 120 19.37 -10.92 -2.59
N LEU A 121 18.95 -10.39 -1.44
CA LEU A 121 17.55 -10.24 -1.10
C LEU A 121 16.98 -9.01 -1.82
N ILE A 122 15.93 -9.21 -2.58
CA ILE A 122 15.25 -8.15 -3.32
C ILE A 122 13.75 -8.25 -3.03
N LEU A 123 13.19 -7.17 -2.51
CA LEU A 123 11.75 -7.01 -2.38
C LEU A 123 11.22 -6.33 -3.64
N ARG A 124 10.38 -7.02 -4.40
CA ARG A 124 9.65 -6.47 -5.54
C ARG A 124 8.25 -6.10 -5.07
N ILE A 125 7.85 -4.86 -5.30
CA ILE A 125 6.57 -4.30 -4.87
C ILE A 125 5.84 -3.86 -6.13
N SER A 126 4.58 -4.28 -6.30
CA SER A 126 3.75 -3.87 -7.44
C SER A 126 2.77 -2.79 -6.99
N ILE A 127 2.68 -1.74 -7.80
CA ILE A 127 1.95 -0.51 -7.49
C ILE A 127 1.04 -0.21 -8.67
N ASN A 128 -0.16 0.30 -8.40
CA ASN A 128 -1.09 0.80 -9.40
C ASN A 128 -0.64 2.19 -9.91
N ASP A 129 0.46 2.23 -10.64
CA ASP A 129 0.99 3.43 -11.30
C ASP A 129 1.46 3.06 -12.70
N GLU A 130 0.83 3.63 -13.74
CA GLU A 130 1.18 3.38 -15.14
C GLU A 130 2.65 3.70 -15.45
N LYS A 131 3.20 4.74 -14.81
CA LYS A 131 4.58 5.18 -15.04
C LYS A 131 5.58 4.36 -14.23
N ASN A 132 5.19 3.92 -13.04
CA ASN A 132 6.06 3.20 -12.11
C ASN A 132 5.34 1.98 -11.51
N PRO A 133 4.99 0.97 -12.33
CA PRO A 133 4.12 -0.13 -11.88
C PRO A 133 4.79 -1.10 -10.91
N SER A 134 6.11 -0.98 -10.72
CA SER A 134 6.84 -1.79 -9.75
C SER A 134 8.05 -1.08 -9.17
N GLN A 135 8.25 -1.25 -7.86
CA GLN A 135 9.43 -0.83 -7.13
C GLN A 135 10.27 -2.02 -6.71
N LYS A 136 11.60 -1.88 -6.68
CA LYS A 136 12.51 -2.91 -6.16
C LYS A 136 13.37 -2.33 -5.05
N ILE A 137 13.39 -3.00 -3.90
CA ILE A 137 14.23 -2.63 -2.75
C ILE A 137 15.23 -3.75 -2.50
N LYS A 138 16.53 -3.40 -2.49
CA LYS A 138 17.60 -4.35 -2.12
C LYS A 138 17.71 -4.41 -0.60
N CYS A 139 17.57 -5.60 -0.05
CA CYS A 139 17.70 -5.85 1.37
C CYS A 139 19.09 -6.42 1.66
N LYS A 140 19.84 -5.76 2.54
CA LYS A 140 21.19 -6.22 2.93
C LYS A 140 21.15 -7.49 3.79
N ASN A 141 20.05 -7.72 4.48
CA ASN A 141 19.83 -8.86 5.37
C ASN A 141 18.32 -9.14 5.51
N GLU A 142 18.00 -10.26 6.14
CA GLU A 142 16.62 -10.68 6.41
C GLU A 142 15.89 -9.71 7.35
N LYS A 143 16.59 -9.11 8.32
CA LYS A 143 16.00 -8.13 9.24
C LYS A 143 15.41 -6.93 8.49
N ARG A 144 16.19 -6.31 7.59
CA ARG A 144 15.71 -5.20 6.75
C ARG A 144 14.55 -5.62 5.85
N ALA A 145 14.60 -6.83 5.29
CA ALA A 145 13.48 -7.35 4.50
C ALA A 145 12.21 -7.48 5.35
N SER A 146 12.34 -8.01 6.57
CA SER A 146 11.24 -8.14 7.53
C SER A 146 10.67 -6.80 7.93
N ASP A 147 11.50 -5.81 8.25
CA ASP A 147 11.05 -4.48 8.69
C ASP A 147 10.18 -3.80 7.59
N ILE A 148 10.64 -3.86 6.34
CA ILE A 148 9.88 -3.30 5.21
C ILE A 148 8.60 -4.11 4.95
N MET A 149 8.67 -5.43 5.01
CA MET A 149 7.50 -6.30 4.84
C MET A 149 6.42 -6.02 5.90
N SER A 150 6.80 -5.78 7.15
CA SER A 150 5.85 -5.43 8.22
C SER A 150 5.08 -4.14 7.91
N LEU A 151 5.74 -3.14 7.33
CA LEU A 151 5.07 -1.91 6.89
C LEU A 151 4.14 -2.15 5.69
N LEU A 152 4.55 -2.97 4.73
CA LEU A 152 3.69 -3.36 3.61
C LEU A 152 2.49 -4.19 4.08
N ASP A 153 2.67 -5.04 5.08
CA ASP A 153 1.58 -5.79 5.71
C ASP A 153 0.60 -4.85 6.40
N LEU A 154 1.09 -3.83 7.10
CA LEU A 154 0.27 -2.78 7.69
C LEU A 154 -0.56 -2.07 6.61
N ILE A 155 0.06 -1.68 5.50
CA ILE A 155 -0.64 -1.03 4.38
C ILE A 155 -1.73 -1.96 3.83
N LEU A 156 -1.38 -3.20 3.46
CA LEU A 156 -2.32 -4.17 2.88
C LEU A 156 -3.47 -4.53 3.81
N ASN A 157 -3.23 -4.62 5.12
CA ASN A 157 -4.27 -4.95 6.10
C ASN A 157 -5.22 -3.76 6.33
N ASN A 158 -4.73 -2.52 6.23
CA ASN A 158 -5.51 -1.30 6.45
C ASN A 158 -6.24 -0.78 5.21
N GLN A 159 -5.99 -1.34 4.01
CA GLN A 159 -6.80 -1.08 2.82
C GLN A 159 -8.28 -1.50 2.99
N ASN A 160 -8.60 -2.28 4.02
CA ASN A 160 -9.96 -2.77 4.29
C ASN A 160 -10.76 -1.84 5.22
N VAL A 161 -10.19 -0.70 5.61
CA VAL A 161 -10.88 0.35 6.36
C VAL A 161 -11.18 1.49 5.39
N GLN A 162 -11.93 1.18 4.34
CA GLN A 162 -12.86 2.18 3.85
C GLN A 162 -13.81 2.43 5.03
N GLU A 163 -13.96 3.71 5.36
CA GLU A 163 -15.10 4.16 6.16
C GLU A 163 -16.36 3.45 5.66
N GLN A 164 -17.24 3.10 6.59
CA GLN A 164 -18.61 2.73 6.30
C GLN A 164 -19.29 3.91 5.61
N GLU A 165 -18.95 4.19 4.36
CA GLU A 165 -19.89 4.81 3.45
C GLU A 165 -20.96 3.74 3.22
N GLU A 166 -22.18 4.07 3.65
CA GLU A 166 -23.41 3.39 3.26
C GLU A 166 -23.23 2.77 1.87
N PRO A 167 -23.29 1.43 1.73
CA PRO A 167 -23.10 0.80 0.44
C PRO A 167 -24.25 1.22 -0.47
N ASN A 168 -24.05 2.30 -1.20
CA ASN A 168 -25.03 2.90 -2.11
C ASN A 168 -25.26 2.01 -3.36
N ASN A 169 -24.68 0.81 -3.36
CA ASN A 169 -24.85 -0.22 -4.37
C ASN A 169 -25.66 -1.40 -3.81
N PRO A 170 -26.92 -1.56 -4.22
CA PRO A 170 -27.79 -2.67 -3.80
C PRO A 170 -27.15 -4.06 -3.95
N MET A 171 -26.28 -4.27 -4.94
CA MET A 171 -25.65 -5.56 -5.17
C MET A 171 -24.62 -5.95 -4.10
N GLU A 172 -23.98 -4.97 -3.47
CA GLU A 172 -22.97 -5.23 -2.43
C GLU A 172 -23.64 -5.55 -1.09
N GLN A 173 -24.74 -4.85 -0.78
CA GLN A 173 -25.60 -5.17 0.35
C GLN A 173 -26.21 -6.58 0.24
N ILE A 174 -26.62 -7.00 -0.97
CA ILE A 174 -27.12 -8.37 -1.21
C ILE A 174 -26.02 -9.42 -0.98
N LYS A 175 -24.75 -9.15 -1.33
CA LYS A 175 -23.63 -10.06 -1.03
C LYS A 175 -23.39 -10.19 0.47
N GLN A 176 -23.40 -9.07 1.20
CA GLN A 176 -23.24 -9.06 2.66
C GLN A 176 -24.40 -9.79 3.36
N LEU A 177 -25.65 -9.58 2.91
CA LEU A 177 -26.81 -10.33 3.38
C LEU A 177 -26.65 -11.83 3.15
N LYS A 178 -26.09 -12.24 2.01
CA LYS A 178 -25.87 -13.66 1.70
C LYS A 178 -24.81 -14.27 2.62
N GLU A 179 -23.73 -13.55 2.90
CA GLU A 179 -22.72 -13.98 3.87
C GLU A 179 -23.32 -14.15 5.28
N LEU A 180 -24.16 -13.21 5.74
CA LEU A 180 -24.84 -13.30 7.03
C LEU A 180 -25.79 -14.51 7.11
N PHE A 181 -26.47 -14.83 6.01
CA PHE A 181 -27.32 -16.01 5.93
C PHE A 181 -26.49 -17.30 5.95
N ASP A 182 -25.38 -17.34 5.20
CA ASP A 182 -24.52 -18.52 5.12
C ASP A 182 -23.81 -18.85 6.44
N ILE A 183 -23.53 -17.84 7.28
CA ILE A 183 -23.02 -18.05 8.65
C ILE A 183 -24.13 -18.33 9.69
N GLY A 184 -25.40 -18.33 9.27
CA GLY A 184 -26.55 -18.56 10.14
C GLY A 184 -26.87 -17.41 11.11
N ALA A 185 -26.37 -16.21 10.83
CA ALA A 185 -26.66 -15.01 11.64
C ALA A 185 -28.05 -14.42 11.34
N ILE A 186 -28.60 -14.72 10.16
CA ILE A 186 -29.97 -14.37 9.76
C ILE A 186 -30.68 -15.58 9.18
N THR A 187 -32.01 -15.55 9.24
CA THR A 187 -32.90 -16.58 8.70
C THR A 187 -33.21 -16.34 7.21
N GLN A 188 -33.75 -17.36 6.54
CA GLN A 188 -34.14 -17.28 5.12
C GLN A 188 -35.19 -16.18 4.88
N GLU A 189 -36.12 -16.01 5.82
CA GLU A 189 -37.17 -14.99 5.74
C GLU A 189 -36.61 -13.56 5.85
N GLU A 190 -35.64 -13.34 6.75
CA GLU A 190 -34.94 -12.06 6.91
C GLU A 190 -34.08 -11.72 5.68
N PHE A 191 -33.43 -12.73 5.10
CA PHE A 191 -32.66 -12.58 3.87
C PHE A 191 -33.55 -12.17 2.68
N ASP A 192 -34.65 -12.90 2.45
CA ASP A 192 -35.53 -12.65 1.30
C ASP A 192 -36.28 -11.33 1.41
N THR A 193 -36.67 -10.92 2.62
CA THR A 193 -37.33 -9.63 2.88
C THR A 193 -36.38 -8.47 2.53
N LYS A 194 -35.17 -8.47 3.10
CA LYS A 194 -34.19 -7.42 2.83
C LYS A 194 -33.73 -7.43 1.37
N LYS A 195 -33.58 -8.60 0.75
CA LYS A 195 -33.24 -8.68 -0.68
C LYS A 195 -34.29 -8.03 -1.57
N LYS A 196 -35.59 -8.16 -1.27
CA LYS A 196 -36.66 -7.50 -2.03
C LYS A 196 -36.65 -5.98 -1.85
N GLU A 197 -36.47 -5.50 -0.62
CA GLU A 197 -36.34 -4.06 -0.33
C GLU A 197 -35.19 -3.44 -1.13
N LEU A 198 -34.05 -4.13 -1.21
CA LEU A 198 -32.88 -3.67 -1.94
C LEU A 198 -33.04 -3.73 -3.47
N LEU A 199 -33.87 -4.62 -3.99
CA LEU A 199 -34.17 -4.74 -5.42
C LEU A 199 -35.37 -3.88 -5.85
N GLY A 200 -36.09 -3.25 -4.91
CA GLY A 200 -37.29 -2.47 -5.18
C GLY A 200 -38.47 -3.29 -5.71
N LEU A 201 -38.62 -4.53 -5.22
CA LEU A 201 -39.62 -5.51 -5.67
C LEU A 201 -40.74 -5.78 -4.66
#